data_AF-A0A1S2LU42-F1
#
_entry.id   AF-A0A1S2LU42-F1
#
_cell.length_a   1.000
_cell.length_b   1.000
_cell.length_c   1.000
_cell.angle_alpha   90.00
_cell.angle_beta   90.00
_cell.angle_gamma   90.00
#
_symmetry.space_group_name_H-M   'P 1'
#
loop_
_entity.id
_entity.type
_entity.pdbx_description
1 polymer ?
#
loop_
_entity_poly.entity_id
_entity_poly.type
_entity_poly.pdbx_seq_one_letter_code
_entity_poly.pdbx_strand_id
1 'polypeptide(L)'
;MLTFPKKSKVGRIMPKEAFYKHLTLKGDIREKFVSDIKRIVLEYKLSPDTLNMEKGEEVAEILVLSLELKKKELDYRTVEAIARQNSHKLLFIIKYQDLVQLSLYYKKIYKTDWIPEQDTSLKVTGFNLDSVWNGLVEQVAVREDIKITQDNISVSERLEQQERIIKLQKEVDKLEKASRNEKQPKKRFELYTKLQDLKKRLEDEKGD
;
A
#
# COMPACT_ATOMS: atom_id res chain seq x y z
N MET A 1 -4.37 4.26 -16.52
CA MET A 1 -5.17 5.48 -16.21
C MET A 1 -6.11 5.27 -15.03
N LEU A 2 -6.34 6.31 -14.21
CA LEU A 2 -7.31 6.30 -13.10
C LEU A 2 -8.74 6.44 -13.59
N THR A 3 -9.61 5.49 -13.27
CA THR A 3 -10.98 5.40 -13.78
C THR A 3 -11.99 5.91 -12.74
N PHE A 4 -11.79 7.14 -12.26
CA PHE A 4 -12.71 7.79 -11.33
C PHE A 4 -13.76 8.64 -12.06
N PRO A 5 -15.00 8.76 -11.54
CA PRO A 5 -16.03 9.60 -12.14
C PRO A 5 -15.58 11.05 -12.31
N LYS A 6 -15.95 11.71 -13.42
CA LYS A 6 -15.56 13.10 -13.68
C LYS A 6 -15.97 14.06 -12.56
N LYS A 7 -17.13 13.81 -11.94
CA LYS A 7 -17.67 14.62 -10.82
C LYS A 7 -16.86 14.54 -9.53
N SER A 8 -16.00 13.53 -9.36
CA SER A 8 -15.11 13.45 -8.20
C SER A 8 -13.79 14.17 -8.40
N LYS A 9 -13.50 14.69 -9.60
CA LYS A 9 -12.27 15.41 -9.91
C LYS A 9 -12.31 16.81 -9.29
N VAL A 10 -11.25 17.15 -8.56
CA VAL A 10 -11.09 18.44 -7.88
C VAL A 10 -9.97 19.25 -8.51
N GLY A 11 -8.77 18.67 -8.67
CA GLY A 11 -7.60 19.33 -9.26
C GLY A 11 -7.08 20.54 -8.48
N ARG A 12 -7.31 20.61 -7.17
CA ARG A 12 -6.92 21.76 -6.33
C ARG A 12 -5.48 21.62 -5.84
N ILE A 13 -4.65 22.62 -6.11
CA ILE A 13 -3.30 22.69 -5.53
C ILE A 13 -3.41 22.96 -4.03
N MET A 14 -2.70 22.16 -3.24
CA MET A 14 -2.70 22.25 -1.79
C MET A 14 -1.34 22.81 -1.30
N PRO A 15 -1.34 23.82 -0.41
CA PRO A 15 -0.10 24.32 0.18
C PRO A 15 0.53 23.22 1.03
N LYS A 16 1.86 23.09 0.99
CA LYS A 16 2.58 22.06 1.76
C LYS A 16 2.35 22.24 3.26
N GLU A 17 2.22 23.50 3.68
CA GLU A 17 1.89 23.95 5.03
C GLU A 17 0.65 23.26 5.58
N ALA A 18 -0.37 23.03 4.76
CA ALA A 18 -1.60 22.38 5.19
C ALA A 18 -1.36 20.94 5.68
N PHE A 19 -0.30 20.28 5.21
CA PHE A 19 -0.01 18.92 5.59
C PHE A 19 0.84 18.81 6.83
N TYR A 20 1.73 19.77 7.13
CA TYR A 20 2.65 19.66 8.26
C TYR A 20 2.33 20.60 9.44
N LYS A 21 1.46 21.61 9.26
CA LYS A 21 1.18 22.61 10.31
C LYS A 21 0.66 21.99 11.61
N HIS A 22 -0.10 20.92 11.51
CA HIS A 22 -0.70 20.22 12.64
C HIS A 22 -0.01 18.90 12.97
N LEU A 23 0.99 18.48 12.18
CA LEU A 23 1.69 17.25 12.48
C LEU A 23 2.74 17.50 13.55
N THR A 24 2.72 16.69 14.60
CA THR A 24 3.82 16.54 15.56
C THR A 24 5.00 15.79 14.90
N LEU A 25 5.48 16.28 13.75
CA LEU A 25 6.67 15.74 13.10
C LEU A 25 7.91 16.30 13.79
N LYS A 26 8.93 15.46 13.93
CA LYS A 26 10.29 15.93 14.21
C LYS A 26 10.74 16.87 13.07
N GLY A 27 11.49 17.92 13.40
CA GLY A 27 11.84 18.99 12.45
C GLY A 27 12.51 18.50 11.16
N ASP A 28 13.35 17.46 11.28
CA ASP A 28 14.01 16.77 10.17
C ASP A 28 13.03 16.15 9.16
N ILE A 29 11.94 15.54 9.62
CA ILE A 29 10.91 14.93 8.75
C ILE A 29 10.16 16.03 7.97
N ARG A 30 9.84 17.14 8.64
CA ARG A 30 9.16 18.28 8.02
C ARG A 30 10.02 18.94 6.93
N GLU A 31 11.27 19.24 7.22
CA GLU A 31 12.20 19.86 6.27
C GLU A 31 12.38 18.99 5.03
N LYS A 32 12.56 17.68 5.24
CA LYS A 32 12.69 16.71 4.17
C LYS A 32 11.44 16.66 3.29
N PHE A 33 10.24 16.67 3.87
CA PHE A 33 8.99 16.71 3.11
C PHE A 33 8.88 17.96 2.22
N VAL A 34 9.22 19.13 2.76
CA VAL A 34 9.17 20.39 2.00
C VAL A 34 10.21 20.42 0.89
N SER A 35 11.41 19.90 1.17
CA SER A 35 12.51 19.76 0.21
C SER A 35 12.13 18.82 -0.94
N ASP A 36 11.66 17.61 -0.61
CA ASP A 36 11.54 16.48 -1.54
C ASP A 36 10.30 16.59 -2.44
N ILE A 37 9.24 17.25 -1.95
CA ILE A 37 8.00 17.43 -2.71
C ILE A 37 8.08 18.70 -3.54
N LYS A 38 7.74 18.62 -4.82
CA LYS A 38 7.57 19.76 -5.71
C LYS A 38 6.19 20.38 -5.54
N ARG A 39 5.13 19.56 -5.62
CA ARG A 39 3.73 20.00 -5.63
C ARG A 39 2.81 18.96 -5.01
N ILE A 40 1.76 19.42 -4.35
CA ILE A 40 0.69 18.56 -3.83
C ILE A 40 -0.63 19.00 -4.48
N VAL A 41 -1.39 18.05 -4.99
CA VAL A 41 -2.68 18.29 -5.65
C VAL A 41 -3.72 17.36 -5.04
N LEU A 42 -4.86 17.91 -4.62
CA LEU A 42 -6.06 17.11 -4.38
C LEU A 42 -6.69 16.81 -5.73
N GLU A 43 -6.41 15.62 -6.25
CA GLU A 43 -6.85 15.18 -7.58
C GLU A 43 -8.33 14.82 -7.56
N TYR A 44 -8.74 14.02 -6.57
CA TYR A 44 -10.11 13.55 -6.44
C TYR A 44 -10.60 13.56 -4.99
N LYS A 45 -11.90 13.78 -4.83
CA LYS A 45 -12.66 13.62 -3.59
C LYS A 45 -13.77 12.61 -3.87
N LEU A 46 -13.70 11.46 -3.22
CA LEU A 46 -14.69 10.40 -3.32
C LEU A 46 -15.59 10.43 -2.08
N SER A 47 -16.76 11.03 -2.25
CA SER A 47 -17.87 11.07 -1.30
C SER A 47 -19.11 10.37 -1.88
N PRO A 48 -20.15 10.10 -1.05
CA PRO A 48 -21.41 9.50 -1.51
C PRO A 48 -22.00 10.27 -2.71
N ASP A 49 -22.00 11.61 -2.64
CA ASP A 49 -22.51 12.48 -3.70
C ASP A 49 -21.68 12.38 -4.99
N THR A 50 -20.35 12.38 -4.86
CA THR A 50 -19.45 12.30 -6.03
C THR A 50 -19.39 10.91 -6.67
N LEU A 51 -19.89 9.87 -5.99
CA LEU A 51 -19.93 8.51 -6.51
C LEU A 51 -21.36 8.01 -6.78
N ASN A 52 -22.39 8.76 -6.37
CA ASN A 52 -23.80 8.35 -6.44
C ASN A 52 -24.06 7.01 -5.74
N MET A 53 -23.56 6.89 -4.52
CA MET A 53 -23.65 5.67 -3.70
C MET A 53 -23.97 6.02 -2.26
N GLU A 54 -24.29 5.00 -1.47
CA GLU A 54 -24.56 5.17 -0.05
C GLU A 54 -23.29 5.51 0.74
N LYS A 55 -23.50 6.16 1.89
CA LYS A 55 -22.44 6.43 2.85
C LYS A 55 -21.92 5.11 3.41
N GLY A 56 -20.60 5.03 3.63
CA GLY A 56 -20.02 3.95 4.42
C GLY A 56 -20.33 4.12 5.91
N GLU A 57 -20.29 3.00 6.63
CA GLU A 57 -20.35 2.97 8.09
C GLU A 57 -19.06 3.56 8.70
N GLU A 58 -17.90 3.19 8.16
CA GLU A 58 -16.59 3.61 8.67
C GLU A 58 -15.95 4.71 7.80
N VAL A 59 -16.22 4.69 6.50
CA VAL A 59 -15.61 5.58 5.51
C VAL A 59 -16.61 6.66 5.09
N ALA A 60 -16.42 7.87 5.61
CA ALA A 60 -17.21 9.03 5.22
C ALA A 60 -16.76 9.64 3.87
N GLU A 61 -15.45 9.63 3.61
CA GLU A 61 -14.85 10.24 2.42
C GLU A 61 -13.44 9.67 2.17
N ILE A 62 -13.07 9.56 0.91
CA ILE A 62 -11.73 9.17 0.45
C ILE A 62 -11.15 10.32 -0.38
N LEU A 63 -9.97 10.81 -0.01
CA LEU A 63 -9.26 11.84 -0.75
C LEU A 63 -8.07 11.24 -1.50
N VAL A 64 -7.93 11.63 -2.76
CA VAL A 64 -6.83 11.19 -3.62
C VAL A 64 -5.88 12.36 -3.82
N LEU A 65 -4.70 12.25 -3.22
CA LEU A 65 -3.67 13.28 -3.24
C LEU A 65 -2.55 12.86 -4.19
N SER A 66 -2.21 13.70 -5.16
CA SER A 66 -0.98 13.55 -5.93
C SER A 66 0.17 14.30 -5.26
N LEU A 67 1.28 13.60 -5.07
CA LEU A 67 2.55 14.15 -4.58
C LEU A 67 3.57 14.10 -5.71
N GLU A 68 3.88 15.25 -6.32
CA GLU A 68 4.93 15.34 -7.33
C GLU A 68 6.27 15.54 -6.62
N LEU A 69 7.22 14.62 -6.81
CA LEU A 69 8.53 14.64 -6.16
C LEU A 69 9.58 15.36 -7.02
N LYS A 70 10.59 15.93 -6.36
CA LYS A 70 11.78 16.50 -7.02
C LYS A 70 12.86 15.45 -7.29
N LYS A 71 12.87 14.37 -6.51
CA LYS A 71 13.79 13.21 -6.64
C LYS A 71 13.00 11.92 -6.40
N LYS A 72 13.49 10.78 -6.89
CA LYS A 72 12.86 9.46 -6.70
C LYS A 72 13.04 8.90 -5.28
N GLU A 73 12.88 9.74 -4.26
CA GLU A 73 13.00 9.40 -2.86
C GLU A 73 11.93 10.12 -2.05
N LEU A 74 11.25 9.39 -1.19
CA LEU A 74 10.26 9.93 -0.25
C LEU A 74 10.40 9.21 1.08
N ASP A 75 10.39 9.96 2.18
CA ASP A 75 10.30 9.37 3.51
C ASP A 75 8.85 9.02 3.83
N TYR A 76 8.53 7.74 3.72
CA TYR A 76 7.19 7.19 3.94
C TYR A 76 6.65 7.41 5.36
N ARG A 77 7.50 7.70 6.35
CA ARG A 77 7.05 8.10 7.69
C ARG A 77 6.21 9.37 7.64
N THR A 78 6.45 10.24 6.66
CA THR A 78 5.65 11.45 6.48
C THR A 78 4.29 11.14 5.88
N VAL A 79 4.25 10.26 4.88
CA VAL A 79 2.98 9.80 4.27
C VAL A 79 2.10 9.14 5.32
N GLU A 80 2.71 8.30 6.18
CA GLU A 80 2.04 7.68 7.32
C GLU A 80 1.50 8.71 8.31
N ALA A 81 2.33 9.69 8.70
CA ALA A 81 1.92 10.72 9.65
C ALA A 81 0.75 11.57 9.13
N ILE A 82 0.75 11.92 7.84
CA ILE A 82 -0.34 12.64 7.17
C ILE A 82 -1.61 11.79 7.17
N ALA A 83 -1.51 10.52 6.77
CA ALA A 83 -2.65 9.62 6.69
C ALA A 83 -3.30 9.37 8.06
N ARG A 84 -2.49 9.20 9.11
CA ARG A 84 -2.99 8.91 10.46
C ARG A 84 -3.68 10.09 11.13
N GLN A 85 -3.28 11.31 10.79
CA GLN A 85 -3.85 12.54 11.39
C GLN A 85 -5.06 13.07 10.61
N ASN A 86 -5.30 12.56 9.40
CA ASN A 86 -6.47 12.90 8.63
C ASN A 86 -7.66 12.04 9.08
N SER A 87 -8.81 12.67 9.30
CA SER A 87 -10.07 11.98 9.60
C SER A 87 -10.61 11.21 8.38
N HIS A 88 -10.22 11.62 7.17
CA HIS A 88 -10.60 10.97 5.92
C HIS A 88 -9.55 9.94 5.49
N LYS A 89 -9.98 8.94 4.72
CA LYS A 89 -9.07 7.97 4.13
C LYS A 89 -8.28 8.63 3.00
N LEU A 90 -6.97 8.43 2.97
CA LEU A 90 -6.08 9.04 1.97
C LEU A 90 -5.46 7.97 1.07
N LEU A 91 -5.59 8.20 -0.24
CA LEU A 91 -4.82 7.51 -1.27
C LEU A 91 -3.83 8.51 -1.86
N PHE A 92 -2.55 8.13 -1.89
CA PHE A 92 -1.47 8.94 -2.43
C PHE A 92 -1.03 8.41 -3.80
N ILE A 93 -0.99 9.31 -4.78
CA ILE A 93 -0.39 9.09 -6.09
C ILE A 93 0.95 9.83 -6.10
N ILE A 94 2.02 9.11 -5.81
CA ILE A 94 3.37 9.67 -5.75
C ILE A 94 3.95 9.64 -7.16
N LYS A 95 4.27 10.82 -7.70
CA LYS A 95 4.77 10.97 -9.08
C LYS A 95 6.22 11.42 -9.08
N TYR A 96 7.04 10.81 -9.92
CA TYR A 96 8.39 11.27 -10.22
C TYR A 96 8.69 11.00 -11.69
N GLN A 97 8.87 12.07 -12.47
CA GLN A 97 8.97 11.97 -13.94
C GLN A 97 7.76 11.20 -14.48
N ASP A 98 7.97 10.21 -15.35
CA ASP A 98 6.91 9.39 -15.95
C ASP A 98 6.51 8.17 -15.08
N LEU A 99 7.02 8.10 -13.84
CA LEU A 99 6.75 7.01 -12.92
C LEU A 99 5.78 7.43 -11.81
N VAL A 100 4.94 6.49 -11.44
CA VAL A 100 3.96 6.61 -10.38
C VAL A 100 4.11 5.47 -9.39
N GLN A 101 3.90 5.78 -8.11
CA GLN A 101 3.79 4.83 -7.04
C GLN A 101 2.53 5.15 -6.24
N LEU A 102 1.67 4.15 -6.06
CA LEU A 102 0.46 4.29 -5.25
C LEU A 102 0.80 3.96 -3.81
N SER A 103 0.23 4.70 -2.86
CA SER A 103 0.42 4.42 -1.44
C SER A 103 -0.82 4.78 -0.63
N LEU A 104 -1.08 4.04 0.43
CA LEU A 104 -2.15 4.31 1.37
C LEU A 104 -1.82 3.75 2.76
N TYR A 105 -2.58 4.19 3.76
CA TYR A 105 -2.48 3.69 5.12
C TYR A 105 -3.65 2.77 5.47
N TYR A 106 -3.34 1.53 5.83
CA TYR A 106 -4.30 0.54 6.34
C TYR A 106 -3.62 -0.30 7.42
N LYS A 107 -3.78 0.06 8.70
CA LYS A 107 -2.97 -0.41 9.86
C LYS A 107 -1.46 -0.05 9.78
N LYS A 108 -0.90 0.01 8.57
CA LYS A 108 0.46 0.45 8.20
C LYS A 108 0.46 1.00 6.77
N ILE A 109 1.58 1.55 6.31
CA ILE A 109 1.72 1.99 4.92
C ILE A 109 1.88 0.81 3.96
N TYR A 110 1.01 0.78 2.95
CA TYR A 110 1.17 -0.02 1.75
C TYR A 110 1.60 0.86 0.59
N LYS A 111 2.38 0.27 -0.33
CA LYS A 111 2.82 0.92 -1.55
C LYS A 111 3.04 -0.10 -2.66
N THR A 112 2.73 0.28 -3.89
CA THR A 112 3.09 -0.48 -5.08
C THR A 112 4.57 -0.27 -5.41
N ASP A 113 5.07 -0.99 -6.41
CA ASP A 113 6.31 -0.58 -7.07
C ASP A 113 6.10 0.67 -7.93
N TRP A 114 7.22 1.27 -8.36
CA TRP A 114 7.19 2.37 -9.33
C TRP A 114 6.86 1.80 -10.71
N ILE A 115 5.73 2.23 -11.27
CA ILE A 115 5.27 1.83 -12.60
C ILE A 115 5.09 3.06 -13.49
N PRO A 116 5.15 2.92 -14.82
CA PRO A 116 4.82 4.02 -15.72
C PRO A 116 3.41 4.57 -15.44
N GLU A 117 3.23 5.90 -15.56
CA GLU A 117 1.94 6.56 -15.30
C GLU A 117 0.81 5.97 -16.16
N GLN A 118 1.11 5.58 -17.41
CA GLN A 118 0.13 4.96 -18.31
C GLN A 118 -0.42 3.63 -17.77
N ASP A 119 0.42 2.84 -17.10
CA ASP A 119 0.11 1.48 -16.64
C ASP A 119 -0.61 1.49 -15.29
N THR A 120 -0.62 2.64 -14.61
CA THR A 120 -1.32 2.81 -13.34
C THR A 120 -2.83 2.79 -13.55
N SER A 121 -3.50 1.73 -13.09
CA SER A 121 -4.96 1.61 -13.13
C SER A 121 -5.52 1.51 -11.72
N LEU A 122 -6.48 2.36 -11.38
CA LEU A 122 -7.30 2.21 -10.18
C LEU A 122 -8.78 2.33 -10.55
N LYS A 123 -9.55 1.36 -10.09
CA LYS A 123 -10.99 1.27 -10.32
C LYS A 123 -11.73 1.41 -8.99
N VAL A 124 -12.83 2.14 -9.04
CA VAL A 124 -13.80 2.21 -7.93
C VAL A 124 -14.76 1.04 -8.11
N THR A 125 -14.78 0.14 -7.13
CA THR A 125 -15.66 -1.03 -7.09
C THR A 125 -16.35 -1.11 -5.74
N GLY A 126 -17.64 -1.42 -5.72
CA GLY A 126 -18.41 -1.55 -4.49
C GLY A 126 -19.71 -0.73 -4.49
N PHE A 127 -20.59 -1.05 -3.55
CA PHE A 127 -21.92 -0.44 -3.43
C PHE A 127 -21.98 0.71 -2.41
N ASN A 128 -20.99 0.82 -1.53
CA ASN A 128 -20.82 1.88 -0.55
C ASN A 128 -19.34 2.28 -0.42
N LEU A 129 -19.06 3.35 0.33
CA LEU A 129 -17.69 3.86 0.48
C LEU A 129 -16.73 2.90 1.20
N ASP A 130 -17.21 2.06 2.12
CA ASP A 130 -16.35 1.07 2.78
C ASP A 130 -15.85 0.02 1.77
N SER A 131 -16.75 -0.46 0.91
CA SER A 131 -16.44 -1.41 -0.16
C SER A 131 -15.46 -0.78 -1.17
N VAL A 132 -15.67 0.50 -1.50
CA VAL A 132 -14.75 1.24 -2.39
C VAL A 132 -13.37 1.36 -1.76
N TRP A 133 -13.29 1.73 -0.48
CA TRP A 133 -12.01 1.83 0.21
C TRP A 133 -11.30 0.48 0.27
N ASN A 134 -12.02 -0.58 0.63
CA ASN A 134 -11.49 -1.94 0.66
C ASN A 134 -10.98 -2.39 -0.72
N GLY A 135 -11.72 -2.14 -1.80
CA GLY A 135 -11.26 -2.45 -3.16
C GLY A 135 -10.04 -1.65 -3.60
N LEU A 136 -9.88 -0.40 -3.15
CA LEU A 136 -8.66 0.39 -3.38
C LEU A 136 -7.48 -0.14 -2.56
N VAL A 137 -7.73 -0.56 -1.31
CA VAL A 137 -6.73 -1.21 -0.46
C VAL A 137 -6.24 -2.48 -1.12
N GLU A 138 -7.12 -3.32 -1.64
CA GLU A 138 -6.73 -4.55 -2.34
C GLU A 138 -5.84 -4.25 -3.55
N GLN A 139 -6.26 -3.32 -4.42
CA GLN A 139 -5.50 -2.95 -5.64
C GLN A 139 -4.09 -2.39 -5.34
N VAL A 140 -3.87 -1.80 -4.16
CA VAL A 140 -2.57 -1.20 -3.79
C VAL A 140 -1.72 -2.13 -2.91
N ALA A 141 -2.36 -2.92 -2.05
CA ALA A 141 -1.68 -3.66 -0.99
C ALA A 141 -1.54 -5.16 -1.28
N VAL A 142 -2.44 -5.75 -2.10
CA VAL A 142 -2.34 -7.15 -2.50
C VAL A 142 -1.38 -7.25 -3.67
N ARG A 143 -0.35 -8.09 -3.51
CA ARG A 143 0.65 -8.32 -4.53
C ARG A 143 0.19 -9.46 -5.45
N GLU A 144 0.25 -9.23 -6.75
CA GLU A 144 -0.14 -10.23 -7.76
C GLU A 144 0.72 -11.51 -7.72
N ASP A 145 1.96 -11.42 -7.22
CA ASP A 145 2.85 -12.58 -7.07
C ASP A 145 2.46 -13.52 -5.91
N ILE A 146 1.54 -13.10 -5.04
CA ILE A 146 1.06 -13.90 -3.91
C ILE A 146 -0.41 -14.26 -4.17
N LYS A 147 -0.59 -15.45 -4.77
CA LYS A 147 -1.92 -16.05 -4.92
C LYS A 147 -2.35 -16.65 -3.59
N ILE A 148 -3.49 -16.20 -3.09
CA ILE A 148 -4.22 -16.79 -1.97
C ILE A 148 -5.48 -17.40 -2.57
N THR A 149 -5.64 -18.72 -2.49
CA THR A 149 -6.75 -19.45 -3.13
C THR A 149 -8.07 -19.36 -2.35
N GLN A 150 -8.04 -18.83 -1.12
CA GLN A 150 -9.24 -18.65 -0.30
C GLN A 150 -10.10 -17.51 -0.84
N ASP A 151 -11.22 -17.88 -1.46
CA ASP A 151 -12.30 -16.98 -1.82
C ASP A 151 -13.16 -16.67 -0.57
N ASN A 152 -13.66 -15.42 -0.47
CA ASN A 152 -14.49 -14.88 0.63
C ASN A 152 -13.82 -14.48 1.95
N ILE A 153 -12.50 -14.27 2.00
CA ILE A 153 -11.85 -13.62 3.16
C ILE A 153 -11.91 -12.09 3.07
N SER A 154 -11.95 -11.40 4.20
CA SER A 154 -11.91 -9.94 4.24
C SER A 154 -10.57 -9.39 3.75
N VAL A 155 -10.53 -8.12 3.34
CA VAL A 155 -9.28 -7.44 2.94
C VAL A 155 -8.23 -7.49 4.06
N SER A 156 -8.67 -7.34 5.32
CA SER A 156 -7.78 -7.45 6.47
C SER A 156 -7.15 -8.85 6.57
N GLU A 157 -7.94 -9.91 6.47
CA GLU A 157 -7.46 -11.29 6.55
C GLU A 157 -6.52 -11.62 5.39
N ARG A 158 -6.87 -11.19 4.17
CA ARG A 158 -6.03 -11.38 2.98
C ARG A 158 -4.66 -10.73 3.14
N LEU A 159 -4.61 -9.50 3.67
CA LEU A 159 -3.36 -8.81 3.93
C LEU A 159 -2.54 -9.48 5.04
N GLU A 160 -3.19 -9.97 6.10
CA GLU A 160 -2.52 -10.70 7.17
C GLU A 160 -1.94 -12.03 6.69
N GLN A 161 -2.67 -12.76 5.84
CA GLN A 161 -2.19 -13.98 5.19
C GLN A 161 -1.03 -13.72 4.24
N GLN A 162 -1.12 -12.68 3.42
CA GLN A 162 -0.01 -12.24 2.58
C GLN A 162 1.25 -11.96 3.41
N GLU A 163 1.13 -11.31 4.57
CA GLU A 163 2.27 -11.08 5.46
C GLU A 163 2.88 -12.36 6.02
N ARG A 164 2.04 -13.34 6.39
CA ARG A 164 2.52 -14.66 6.84
C ARG A 164 3.30 -15.36 5.73
N ILE A 165 2.76 -15.38 4.52
CA ILE A 165 3.42 -15.93 3.32
C ILE A 165 4.77 -15.25 3.06
N ILE A 166 4.82 -13.91 3.11
CA ILE A 166 6.08 -13.16 2.90
C ILE A 166 7.12 -13.50 3.98
N LYS A 167 6.71 -13.63 5.24
CA LYS A 167 7.61 -13.99 6.34
C LYS A 167 8.15 -15.42 6.15
N LEU A 168 7.27 -16.37 5.88
CA LEU A 168 7.64 -17.77 5.63
C LEU A 168 8.59 -17.89 4.43
N GLN A 169 8.31 -17.21 3.32
CA GLN A 169 9.20 -17.23 2.14
C GLN A 169 10.60 -16.71 2.48
N LYS A 170 10.71 -15.62 3.26
CA LYS A 170 12.01 -15.10 3.70
C LYS A 170 12.77 -16.10 4.59
N GLU A 171 12.05 -16.80 5.46
CA GLU A 171 12.64 -17.85 6.31
C GLU A 171 13.12 -19.04 5.48
N VAL A 172 12.32 -19.49 4.50
CA VAL A 172 12.69 -20.53 3.54
C VAL A 172 13.94 -20.12 2.77
N ASP A 173 13.99 -18.91 2.19
CA ASP A 173 15.14 -18.42 1.43
C ASP A 173 16.42 -18.35 2.30
N LYS A 174 16.27 -17.95 3.57
CA LYS A 174 17.38 -17.89 4.54
C LYS A 174 17.89 -19.28 4.88
N LEU A 175 17.00 -20.23 5.17
CA LEU A 175 17.37 -21.62 5.47
C LEU A 175 17.94 -22.34 4.25
N GLU A 176 17.44 -22.04 3.04
CA GLU A 176 17.95 -22.62 1.81
C GLU A 176 19.41 -22.19 1.57
N LYS A 177 19.69 -20.89 1.71
CA LYS A 177 21.07 -20.37 1.63
C LYS A 177 21.96 -20.97 2.71
N ALA A 178 21.46 -21.09 3.94
CA ALA A 178 22.21 -21.69 5.05
C ALA A 178 22.52 -23.18 4.79
N SER A 179 21.54 -23.96 4.32
CA SER A 179 21.71 -25.39 4.01
C SER A 179 22.68 -25.61 2.85
N ARG A 180 22.62 -24.77 1.79
CA ARG A 180 23.55 -24.85 0.64
C ARG A 180 24.99 -24.51 1.02
N ASN A 181 25.20 -23.57 1.94
CA ASN A 181 26.53 -23.13 2.37
C ASN A 181 27.12 -23.97 3.51
N GLU A 182 26.33 -24.84 4.15
CA GLU A 182 26.78 -25.67 5.27
C GLU A 182 27.66 -26.84 4.79
N LYS A 183 28.84 -26.97 5.40
CA LYS A 183 29.84 -28.00 5.07
C LYS A 183 29.63 -29.27 5.87
N GLN A 184 29.05 -29.19 7.08
CA GLN A 184 28.84 -30.34 7.95
C GLN A 184 27.57 -31.12 7.52
N PRO A 185 27.68 -32.39 7.10
CA PRO A 185 26.54 -33.14 6.56
C PRO A 185 25.36 -33.27 7.54
N LYS A 186 25.65 -33.47 8.84
CA LYS A 186 24.61 -33.58 9.89
C LYS A 186 23.80 -32.28 10.03
N LYS A 187 24.47 -31.14 10.12
CA LYS A 187 23.82 -29.81 10.22
C LYS A 187 23.07 -29.45 8.94
N ARG A 188 23.63 -29.78 7.78
CA ARG A 188 22.95 -29.60 6.48
C ARG A 188 21.64 -30.38 6.42
N PHE A 189 21.63 -31.62 6.91
CA PHE A 189 20.42 -32.45 6.97
C PHE A 189 19.38 -31.85 7.93
N GLU A 190 19.76 -31.44 9.14
CA GLU A 190 18.84 -30.76 10.06
C GLU A 190 18.21 -29.49 9.47
N LEU A 191 19.02 -28.67 8.78
CA LEU A 191 18.54 -27.48 8.09
C LEU A 191 17.59 -27.82 6.92
N TYR A 192 17.88 -28.90 6.20
CA TYR A 192 17.03 -29.36 5.10
C TYR A 192 15.67 -29.89 5.59
N THR A 193 15.64 -30.63 6.70
CA THR A 193 14.39 -31.10 7.31
C THR A 193 13.51 -29.93 7.77
N LYS A 194 14.12 -28.91 8.41
CA LYS A 194 13.40 -27.68 8.78
C LYS A 194 12.88 -26.91 7.55
N LEU A 195 13.66 -26.88 6.47
CA LEU A 195 13.24 -26.26 5.22
C LEU A 195 12.04 -26.98 4.57
N GLN A 196 12.01 -28.31 4.60
CA GLN A 196 10.86 -29.10 4.13
C GLN A 196 9.59 -28.80 4.94
N ASP A 197 9.69 -28.73 6.27
CA ASP A 197 8.56 -28.37 7.15
C ASP A 197 8.02 -26.96 6.85
N LEU A 198 8.91 -25.97 6.69
CA LEU A 198 8.50 -24.60 6.36
C LEU A 198 7.91 -24.48 4.95
N LYS A 199 8.40 -25.26 3.98
CA LYS A 199 7.81 -25.29 2.63
C LYS A 199 6.39 -25.83 2.66
N LYS A 200 6.15 -26.90 3.43
CA LYS A 200 4.80 -27.45 3.60
C LYS A 200 3.85 -26.43 4.23
N ARG A 201 4.27 -25.74 5.30
CA ARG A 201 3.46 -24.66 5.91
C ARG A 201 3.18 -23.51 4.95
N LEU A 202 4.12 -23.20 4.05
CA LEU A 202 3.94 -22.17 3.03
C LEU A 202 2.90 -22.58 1.98
N GLU A 203 2.85 -23.86 1.60
CA GLU A 203 1.81 -24.43 0.73
C GLU A 203 0.44 -24.38 1.43
N ASP A 204 0.38 -24.84 2.69
CA ASP A 204 -0.85 -24.79 3.49
C ASP A 204 -1.40 -23.35 3.63
N GLU A 205 -0.53 -22.34 3.85
CA GLU A 205 -0.93 -20.93 3.94
C GLU A 205 -1.31 -20.31 2.59
N LYS A 206 -0.86 -20.86 1.46
CA LYS A 206 -1.35 -20.45 0.13
C LYS A 206 -2.69 -21.10 -0.22
N GLY A 207 -3.04 -22.18 0.49
CA GLY A 207 -4.21 -23.02 0.25
C GLY A 207 -4.03 -23.95 -0.94
N ASP A 208 -2.79 -24.42 -1.17
CA ASP A 208 -2.42 -25.45 -2.16
C ASP A 208 -2.32 -26.84 -1.50
#